data_AF-A0A1Q4F9E6-F1
#
_entry.id   AF-A0A1Q4F9E6-F1
#
_cell.length_a   1.000
_cell.length_b   1.000
_cell.length_c   1.000
_cell.angle_alpha   90.00
_cell.angle_beta   90.00
_cell.angle_gamma   90.00
#
_symmetry.space_group_name_H-M   'P 1'
#
loop_
_entity.id
_entity.type
_entity.pdbx_description
1 polymer ?
#
loop_
_entity_poly.entity_id
_entity_poly.type
_entity_poly.pdbx_seq_one_letter_code
_entity_poly.pdbx_strand_id
1 'polypeptide(L)'
;MNIMKVVKLLLIAILFVSSSGYAQHIEQRSVIPQEDFLFLENITKDVLEASRIYPGQFVSKESGSNKTGGTLIRPGGRNAYPAFWIRDYAMSLETGLVSEEEQRHMLLLTASTQCDQSRMTKGGSLIPFGAVADHIRIDDGKPIYFPGTYDYEQQGIPQWGSLPPFCDQFYFIHMAYCYVKQTRDPKILLKEINGIRLIDRLKTAFHVPPSNDSNHIVYTTEAMRGVDFGFRDAQTITGDLCFVSVLKYNAAHELAALLQMLKSNNANQYLCIAEKIKQSISGIFMDERGMLLASTGKSRQPDVWATAFAVYSGILEGNELKKACKVLAGAYKAGTLSYEGNIRHLLTTDDFNDKTAWEISLSAKNTYQNGAYWGTPLGWVCYAINLEDTYSASQLAEEYINELRENDFRKGDAFGAPYECFNKSGYNQNPVYLTSVACPLIAFRKLVR
;
A
#
# COMPACT_ATOMS: atom_id res chain seq x y z
N MET A 1 -0.51 -33.06 74.37
CA MET A 1 0.53 -32.19 73.80
C MET A 1 0.16 -31.89 72.36
N ASN A 2 -0.77 -30.94 72.19
CA ASN A 2 -1.56 -30.76 70.99
C ASN A 2 -2.03 -29.30 70.94
N ILE A 3 -2.25 -28.77 69.74
CA ILE A 3 -2.95 -27.48 69.48
C ILE A 3 -2.12 -26.20 69.76
N MET A 4 -0.90 -26.09 69.22
CA MET A 4 -0.26 -24.75 69.15
C MET A 4 0.67 -24.51 67.96
N LYS A 5 0.64 -25.38 66.94
CA LYS A 5 1.40 -25.21 65.68
C LYS A 5 0.54 -25.11 64.41
N VAL A 6 -0.80 -25.15 64.53
CA VAL A 6 -1.71 -25.02 63.38
C VAL A 6 -2.25 -23.58 63.23
N VAL A 7 -2.06 -22.70 64.20
CA VAL A 7 -2.65 -21.34 64.20
C VAL A 7 -1.74 -20.28 63.55
N LYS A 8 -0.46 -20.57 63.29
CA LYS A 8 0.45 -19.61 62.61
C LYS A 8 0.54 -19.76 61.08
N LEU A 9 -0.08 -20.79 60.50
CA LEU A 9 -0.15 -20.97 59.04
C LEU A 9 -1.51 -20.59 58.43
N LEU A 10 -2.50 -20.24 59.25
CA LEU A 10 -3.84 -19.81 58.78
C LEU A 10 -4.08 -18.29 58.83
N LEU A 11 -3.11 -17.50 59.31
CA LEU A 11 -3.22 -16.03 59.40
C LEU A 11 -2.42 -15.27 58.32
N ILE A 12 -1.76 -16.00 57.40
CA ILE A 12 -1.17 -15.43 56.17
C ILE A 12 -2.03 -15.75 54.94
N ALA A 13 -3.09 -16.56 55.10
CA ALA A 13 -4.01 -16.92 54.03
C ALA A 13 -5.32 -16.09 53.99
N ILE A 14 -5.48 -15.10 54.87
CA ILE A 14 -6.68 -14.24 54.92
C ILE A 14 -6.26 -12.76 54.96
N LEU A 15 -5.51 -12.34 53.95
CA LEU A 15 -5.30 -10.92 53.60
C LEU A 15 -5.29 -10.70 52.06
N PHE A 16 -5.91 -11.61 51.30
CA PHE A 16 -6.08 -11.52 49.84
C PHE A 16 -7.53 -11.39 49.40
N VAL A 17 -8.36 -10.72 50.19
CA VAL A 17 -9.67 -10.17 49.81
C VAL A 17 -9.76 -8.90 50.65
N SER A 18 -9.61 -7.68 50.14
CA SER A 18 -10.32 -7.07 49.03
C SER A 18 -9.55 -5.82 48.60
N SER A 19 -8.75 -5.92 47.55
CA SER A 19 -8.56 -4.80 46.63
C SER A 19 -9.45 -5.08 45.43
N SER A 20 -10.71 -4.69 45.52
CA SER A 20 -11.54 -4.41 44.36
C SER A 20 -10.95 -3.18 43.67
N GLY A 21 -9.72 -3.33 43.15
CA GLY A 21 -9.21 -2.44 42.13
C GLY A 21 -10.18 -2.60 40.98
N TYR A 22 -10.79 -1.49 40.59
CA TYR A 22 -11.57 -1.38 39.37
C TYR A 22 -10.72 -1.94 38.22
N ALA A 23 -10.88 -3.23 37.93
CA ALA A 23 -10.69 -3.74 36.60
C ALA A 23 -11.79 -3.03 35.82
N GLN A 24 -11.47 -1.85 35.29
CA GLN A 24 -12.18 -1.37 34.13
C GLN A 24 -12.13 -2.54 33.16
N HIS A 25 -13.27 -3.20 32.98
CA HIS A 25 -13.57 -3.80 31.71
C HIS A 25 -13.33 -2.68 30.69
N ILE A 26 -12.13 -2.64 30.14
CA ILE A 26 -11.91 -1.95 28.88
C ILE A 26 -12.72 -2.83 27.93
N GLU A 27 -14.01 -2.50 27.77
CA GLU A 27 -14.72 -2.92 26.58
C GLU A 27 -13.77 -2.61 25.43
N GLN A 28 -13.43 -3.64 24.68
CA GLN A 28 -12.57 -3.54 23.53
C GLN A 28 -13.35 -2.71 22.50
N ARG A 29 -13.29 -1.39 22.67
CA ARG A 29 -14.06 -0.45 21.88
C ARG A 29 -13.49 -0.55 20.47
N SER A 30 -14.32 -1.02 19.53
CA SER A 30 -13.97 -1.01 18.12
C SER A 30 -13.45 0.37 17.75
N VAL A 31 -12.31 0.42 17.06
CA VAL A 31 -11.67 1.67 16.61
C VAL A 31 -12.65 2.51 15.79
N ILE A 32 -13.52 1.84 15.03
CA ILE A 32 -14.56 2.45 14.20
C ILE A 32 -15.94 1.93 14.62
N PRO A 33 -16.92 2.81 14.87
CA PRO A 33 -18.31 2.41 15.09
C PRO A 33 -18.87 1.62 13.90
N GLN A 34 -19.81 0.71 14.16
CA GLN A 34 -20.42 -0.13 13.12
C GLN A 34 -21.06 0.70 11.99
N GLU A 35 -21.72 1.82 12.34
CA GLU A 35 -22.37 2.70 11.37
C GLU A 35 -21.38 3.40 10.43
N ASP A 36 -20.21 3.77 10.95
CA ASP A 36 -19.13 4.40 10.19
C ASP A 36 -18.42 3.38 9.31
N PHE A 37 -18.23 2.16 9.81
CA PHE A 37 -17.71 1.06 9.01
C PHE A 37 -18.65 0.72 7.85
N LEU A 38 -19.96 0.67 8.09
CA LEU A 38 -20.97 0.46 7.03
C LEU A 38 -21.01 1.61 6.02
N PHE A 39 -20.88 2.85 6.49
CA PHE A 39 -20.74 4.00 5.60
C PHE A 39 -19.51 3.86 4.69
N LEU A 40 -18.35 3.54 5.27
CA LEU A 40 -17.11 3.33 4.52
C LEU A 40 -17.24 2.19 3.50
N GLU A 41 -17.89 1.09 3.88
CA GLU A 41 -18.13 -0.01 2.95
C GLU A 41 -19.01 0.43 1.77
N ASN A 42 -20.09 1.17 2.04
CA ASN A 42 -21.01 1.65 1.00
C ASN A 42 -20.34 2.66 0.06
N ILE A 43 -19.64 3.67 0.59
CA ILE A 43 -18.92 4.62 -0.27
C ILE A 43 -17.81 3.91 -1.07
N THR A 44 -17.13 2.90 -0.51
CA THR A 44 -16.14 2.10 -1.26
C THR A 44 -16.78 1.38 -2.43
N LYS A 45 -17.99 0.79 -2.26
CA LYS A 45 -18.74 0.15 -3.36
C LYS A 45 -19.06 1.16 -4.47
N ASP A 46 -19.53 2.34 -4.10
CA ASP A 46 -19.92 3.39 -5.05
C ASP A 46 -18.70 3.97 -5.80
N VAL A 47 -17.56 4.16 -5.11
CA VAL A 47 -16.30 4.61 -5.73
C VAL A 47 -15.72 3.53 -6.66
N LEU A 48 -15.76 2.27 -6.25
CA LEU A 48 -15.33 1.15 -7.08
C LEU A 48 -16.16 1.07 -8.37
N GLU A 49 -17.47 1.22 -8.26
CA GLU A 49 -18.38 1.28 -9.40
C GLU A 49 -18.06 2.47 -10.32
N ALA A 50 -17.87 3.67 -9.78
CA ALA A 50 -17.46 4.84 -10.57
C ALA A 50 -16.09 4.66 -11.25
N SER A 51 -15.25 3.78 -10.71
CA SER A 51 -13.92 3.45 -11.22
C SER A 51 -13.95 2.33 -12.29
N ARG A 52 -15.08 1.66 -12.49
CA ARG A 52 -15.23 0.66 -13.55
C ARG A 52 -15.30 1.31 -14.92
N ILE A 53 -14.68 0.66 -15.89
CA ILE A 53 -14.84 0.95 -17.31
C ILE A 53 -15.25 -0.35 -18.00
N TYR A 54 -16.51 -0.44 -18.39
CA TYR A 54 -17.08 -1.62 -19.04
C TYR A 54 -16.53 -1.81 -20.47
N PRO A 55 -16.55 -3.04 -21.01
CA PRO A 55 -16.18 -3.30 -22.39
C PRO A 55 -16.93 -2.38 -23.37
N GLY A 56 -16.20 -1.68 -24.24
CA GLY A 56 -16.74 -0.74 -25.22
C GLY A 56 -17.18 0.61 -24.67
N GLN A 57 -17.23 0.80 -23.34
CA GLN A 57 -17.60 2.08 -22.73
C GLN A 57 -16.62 3.17 -23.17
N PHE A 58 -17.16 4.25 -23.73
CA PHE A 58 -16.43 5.47 -24.06
C PHE A 58 -16.19 6.30 -22.81
N VAL A 59 -14.94 6.71 -22.57
CA VAL A 59 -14.55 7.54 -21.41
C VAL A 59 -14.42 9.01 -21.81
N SER A 60 -13.57 9.31 -22.79
CA SER A 60 -13.39 10.68 -23.30
C SER A 60 -12.77 10.66 -24.70
N LYS A 61 -12.68 11.82 -25.36
CA LYS A 61 -12.04 11.92 -26.69
C LYS A 61 -10.56 11.59 -26.64
N GLU A 62 -9.90 11.94 -25.54
CA GLU A 62 -8.48 11.72 -25.28
C GLU A 62 -8.20 10.26 -24.92
N SER A 63 -9.15 9.64 -24.21
CA SER A 63 -8.99 8.31 -23.60
C SER A 63 -9.57 7.18 -24.44
N GLY A 64 -10.51 7.49 -25.33
CA GLY A 64 -11.23 6.52 -26.14
C GLY A 64 -12.21 5.65 -25.34
N SER A 65 -12.50 4.48 -25.91
CA SER A 65 -13.33 3.44 -25.29
C SER A 65 -12.49 2.28 -24.76
N ASN A 66 -12.95 1.57 -23.74
CA ASN A 66 -12.28 0.34 -23.31
C ASN A 66 -12.37 -0.75 -24.40
N LYS A 67 -11.24 -1.06 -25.05
CA LYS A 67 -11.11 -2.11 -26.07
C LYS A 67 -10.33 -3.34 -25.58
N THR A 68 -10.09 -3.45 -24.28
CA THR A 68 -9.31 -4.56 -23.72
C THR A 68 -10.08 -5.89 -23.68
N GLY A 69 -11.42 -5.85 -23.81
CA GLY A 69 -12.27 -7.04 -23.91
C GLY A 69 -12.93 -7.48 -22.60
N GLY A 70 -12.63 -6.83 -21.48
CA GLY A 70 -13.25 -7.07 -20.17
C GLY A 70 -13.33 -5.77 -19.36
N THR A 71 -14.04 -5.82 -18.23
CA THR A 71 -14.17 -4.66 -17.33
C THR A 71 -12.81 -4.33 -16.72
N LEU A 72 -12.44 -3.05 -16.75
CA LEU A 72 -11.26 -2.52 -16.08
C LEU A 72 -11.67 -1.71 -14.86
N ILE A 73 -10.80 -1.64 -13.87
CA ILE A 73 -10.94 -0.77 -12.69
C ILE A 73 -9.75 0.17 -12.69
N ARG A 74 -10.01 1.46 -12.89
CA ARG A 74 -8.97 2.52 -12.89
C ARG A 74 -8.84 3.15 -11.49
N PRO A 75 -7.84 4.03 -11.25
CA PRO A 75 -7.61 4.61 -9.92
C PRO A 75 -8.77 5.40 -9.30
N GLY A 76 -9.67 5.95 -10.11
CA GLY A 76 -10.80 6.72 -9.60
C GLY A 76 -11.88 6.97 -10.64
N GLY A 77 -12.98 7.55 -10.19
CA GLY A 77 -14.12 7.89 -11.04
C GLY A 77 -13.95 9.18 -11.85
N ARG A 78 -15.05 9.64 -12.46
CA ARG A 78 -15.12 10.89 -13.24
C ARG A 78 -14.04 10.95 -14.33
N ASN A 79 -13.29 12.05 -14.44
CA ASN A 79 -12.24 12.23 -15.44
C ASN A 79 -10.83 11.87 -14.91
N ALA A 80 -10.73 11.20 -13.75
CA ALA A 80 -9.44 10.83 -13.18
C ALA A 80 -8.83 9.64 -13.94
N TYR A 81 -7.56 9.73 -14.32
CA TYR A 81 -6.72 8.63 -14.83
C TYR A 81 -7.37 7.70 -15.89
N PRO A 82 -7.17 7.95 -17.19
CA PRO A 82 -7.78 7.17 -18.27
C PRO A 82 -7.07 5.83 -18.57
N ALA A 83 -6.56 5.16 -17.54
CA ALA A 83 -5.77 3.94 -17.69
C ALA A 83 -6.03 2.97 -16.54
N PHE A 84 -5.78 1.70 -16.82
CA PHE A 84 -5.73 0.64 -15.81
C PHE A 84 -4.34 0.66 -15.13
N TRP A 85 -4.26 1.20 -13.92
CA TRP A 85 -3.03 1.25 -13.12
C TRP A 85 -2.90 0.00 -12.26
N ILE A 86 -1.76 -0.68 -12.35
CA ILE A 86 -1.54 -1.97 -11.69
C ILE A 86 -1.59 -1.85 -10.17
N ARG A 87 -0.78 -0.94 -9.60
CA ARG A 87 -0.75 -0.62 -8.16
C ARG A 87 -2.14 -0.33 -7.60
N ASP A 88 -2.83 0.68 -8.13
CA ASP A 88 -4.09 1.16 -7.57
C ASP A 88 -5.17 0.08 -7.57
N TYR A 89 -5.26 -0.68 -8.66
CA TYR A 89 -6.14 -1.82 -8.72
C TYR A 89 -5.77 -2.90 -7.72
N ALA A 90 -4.50 -3.31 -7.66
CA ALA A 90 -4.06 -4.38 -6.78
C ALA A 90 -4.34 -4.04 -5.31
N MET A 91 -4.16 -2.77 -4.92
CA MET A 91 -4.46 -2.27 -3.58
C MET A 91 -5.95 -2.27 -3.21
N SER A 92 -6.86 -2.51 -4.17
CA SER A 92 -8.30 -2.62 -3.94
C SER A 92 -8.80 -4.07 -3.82
N LEU A 93 -7.98 -5.07 -4.14
CA LEU A 93 -8.43 -6.46 -4.28
C LEU A 93 -8.97 -7.06 -2.99
N GLU A 94 -8.31 -6.78 -1.87
CA GLU A 94 -8.70 -7.32 -0.56
C GLU A 94 -10.01 -6.70 -0.02
N THR A 95 -10.60 -5.73 -0.71
CA THR A 95 -11.98 -5.29 -0.43
C THR A 95 -12.99 -6.42 -0.64
N GLY A 96 -12.68 -7.42 -1.47
CA GLY A 96 -13.60 -8.49 -1.83
C GLY A 96 -14.79 -8.03 -2.67
N LEU A 97 -14.74 -6.81 -3.19
CA LEU A 97 -15.80 -6.21 -4.01
C LEU A 97 -15.55 -6.35 -5.52
N VAL A 98 -14.38 -6.85 -5.91
CA VAL A 98 -14.00 -7.12 -7.30
C VAL A 98 -14.40 -8.56 -7.64
N SER A 99 -15.17 -8.74 -8.70
CA SER A 99 -15.65 -10.05 -9.14
C SER A 99 -14.52 -10.94 -9.67
N GLU A 100 -14.77 -12.25 -9.72
CA GLU A 100 -13.82 -13.22 -10.29
C GLU A 100 -13.48 -12.91 -11.75
N GLU A 101 -14.48 -12.52 -12.55
CA GLU A 101 -14.32 -12.22 -13.97
C GLU A 101 -13.42 -10.99 -14.17
N GLU A 102 -13.67 -9.93 -13.40
CA GLU A 102 -12.85 -8.72 -13.37
C GLU A 102 -11.41 -9.05 -12.99
N GLN A 103 -11.21 -9.84 -11.92
CA GLN A 103 -9.86 -10.24 -11.49
C GLN A 103 -9.13 -11.06 -12.55
N ARG A 104 -9.81 -12.03 -13.16
CA ARG A 104 -9.24 -12.85 -14.22
C ARG A 104 -8.83 -12.00 -15.41
N HIS A 105 -9.67 -11.07 -15.84
CA HIS A 105 -9.38 -10.18 -16.97
C HIS A 105 -8.15 -9.32 -16.71
N MET A 106 -8.14 -8.58 -15.60
CA MET A 106 -7.05 -7.68 -15.25
C MET A 106 -5.73 -8.42 -14.99
N LEU A 107 -5.77 -9.61 -14.36
CA LEU A 107 -4.59 -10.46 -14.17
C LEU A 107 -3.99 -10.92 -15.51
N LEU A 108 -4.84 -11.39 -16.44
CA LEU A 108 -4.37 -11.86 -17.74
C LEU A 108 -3.91 -10.72 -18.66
N LEU A 109 -4.55 -9.56 -18.58
CA LEU A 109 -4.11 -8.36 -19.30
C LEU A 109 -2.75 -7.87 -18.79
N THR A 110 -2.52 -7.89 -17.47
CA THR A 110 -1.22 -7.58 -16.88
C THR A 110 -0.16 -8.59 -17.33
N ALA A 111 -0.51 -9.88 -17.32
CA ALA A 111 0.41 -10.93 -17.77
C ALA A 111 0.75 -10.84 -19.27
N SER A 112 -0.21 -10.47 -20.13
CA SER A 112 -0.01 -10.38 -21.58
C SER A 112 0.80 -9.16 -22.01
N THR A 113 0.89 -8.16 -21.14
CA THR A 113 1.62 -6.91 -21.36
C THR A 113 2.94 -6.83 -20.59
N GLN A 114 3.25 -7.83 -19.76
CA GLN A 114 4.57 -7.98 -19.16
C GLN A 114 5.65 -8.02 -20.26
N CYS A 115 6.75 -7.30 -20.06
CA CYS A 115 7.77 -7.14 -21.07
C CYS A 115 8.46 -8.47 -21.42
N ASP A 116 8.29 -8.96 -22.64
CA ASP A 116 8.87 -10.22 -23.11
C ASP A 116 10.31 -10.08 -23.65
N GLN A 117 10.83 -8.85 -23.76
CA GLN A 117 12.21 -8.60 -24.20
C GLN A 117 12.72 -7.25 -23.68
N SER A 118 13.93 -7.26 -23.10
CA SER A 118 14.60 -6.02 -22.67
C SER A 118 14.77 -5.04 -23.83
N ARG A 119 14.40 -3.77 -23.64
CA ARG A 119 14.51 -2.72 -24.67
C ARG A 119 14.74 -1.33 -24.07
N MET A 120 15.42 -0.48 -24.81
CA MET A 120 15.51 0.95 -24.49
C MET A 120 14.26 1.68 -25.00
N THR A 121 13.76 2.63 -24.21
CA THR A 121 12.72 3.57 -24.65
C THR A 121 13.33 4.69 -25.47
N LYS A 122 12.51 5.43 -26.22
CA LYS A 122 12.95 6.66 -26.91
C LYS A 122 13.41 7.74 -25.93
N GLY A 123 12.85 7.75 -24.72
CA GLY A 123 13.26 8.65 -23.64
C GLY A 123 14.61 8.30 -23.00
N GLY A 124 15.20 7.14 -23.33
CA GLY A 124 16.54 6.74 -22.87
C GLY A 124 16.56 5.85 -21.61
N SER A 125 15.40 5.41 -21.12
CA SER A 125 15.29 4.46 -20.00
C SER A 125 15.23 3.01 -20.47
N LEU A 126 15.58 2.06 -19.61
CA LEU A 126 15.55 0.63 -19.90
C LEU A 126 14.24 0.02 -19.38
N ILE A 127 13.53 -0.73 -20.23
CA ILE A 127 12.49 -1.66 -19.80
C ILE A 127 13.12 -3.05 -19.79
N PRO A 128 13.38 -3.66 -18.62
CA PRO A 128 13.96 -4.99 -18.54
C PRO A 128 12.95 -6.09 -18.89
N PHE A 129 13.46 -7.23 -19.34
CA PHE A 129 12.68 -8.47 -19.45
C PHE A 129 11.95 -8.77 -18.13
N GLY A 130 10.67 -9.11 -18.23
CA GLY A 130 9.81 -9.40 -17.08
C GLY A 130 9.18 -8.18 -16.43
N ALA A 131 9.52 -6.96 -16.84
CA ALA A 131 8.92 -5.74 -16.28
C ALA A 131 7.40 -5.74 -16.46
N VAL A 132 6.70 -5.47 -15.37
CA VAL A 132 5.27 -5.15 -15.32
C VAL A 132 5.09 -3.68 -15.64
N ALA A 133 4.04 -3.36 -16.40
CA ALA A 133 3.67 -1.99 -16.73
C ALA A 133 3.20 -1.23 -15.48
N ASP A 134 3.44 0.08 -15.45
CA ASP A 134 2.88 0.99 -14.45
C ASP A 134 1.36 1.12 -14.66
N HIS A 135 0.98 1.34 -15.93
CA HIS A 135 -0.42 1.32 -16.33
C HIS A 135 -0.62 0.85 -17.78
N ILE A 136 -1.84 0.44 -18.09
CA ILE A 136 -2.24 -0.07 -19.40
C ILE A 136 -3.36 0.82 -19.94
N ARG A 137 -3.20 1.26 -21.19
CA ARG A 137 -4.17 2.12 -21.87
C ARG A 137 -5.45 1.36 -22.16
N ILE A 138 -6.59 2.04 -21.98
CA ILE A 138 -7.91 1.40 -22.16
C ILE A 138 -8.29 1.23 -23.64
N ASP A 139 -7.82 2.10 -24.53
CA ASP A 139 -8.24 2.19 -25.92
C ASP A 139 -7.56 1.23 -26.88
N ASP A 140 -6.31 0.86 -26.59
CA ASP A 140 -5.53 -0.06 -27.41
C ASP A 140 -4.79 -1.14 -26.61
N GLY A 141 -4.95 -1.16 -25.28
CA GLY A 141 -4.32 -2.16 -24.42
C GLY A 141 -2.81 -2.05 -24.33
N LYS A 142 -2.20 -0.95 -24.80
CA LYS A 142 -0.74 -0.82 -24.79
C LYS A 142 -0.21 -0.54 -23.37
N PRO A 143 0.89 -1.21 -22.97
CA PRO A 143 1.54 -0.96 -21.69
C PRO A 143 2.39 0.31 -21.69
N ILE A 144 2.24 1.08 -20.63
CA ILE A 144 3.12 2.18 -20.24
C ILE A 144 3.87 1.73 -18.98
N TYR A 145 5.20 1.64 -19.07
CA TYR A 145 6.07 1.13 -18.01
C TYR A 145 6.62 2.23 -17.10
N PHE A 146 6.41 3.51 -17.43
CA PHE A 146 6.92 4.64 -16.68
C PHE A 146 5.81 5.65 -16.40
N PRO A 147 5.78 6.26 -15.21
CA PRO A 147 4.77 7.25 -14.86
C PRO A 147 4.95 8.55 -15.65
N GLY A 148 3.98 9.46 -15.49
CA GLY A 148 4.05 10.81 -16.04
C GLY A 148 3.74 10.93 -17.53
N THR A 149 3.25 9.88 -18.18
CA THR A 149 2.83 9.90 -19.58
C THR A 149 1.75 8.86 -19.88
N TYR A 150 1.02 9.05 -20.98
CA TYR A 150 0.18 8.02 -21.62
C TYR A 150 0.68 7.68 -23.04
N ASP A 151 1.79 8.29 -23.46
CA ASP A 151 2.38 8.07 -24.78
C ASP A 151 3.25 6.82 -24.76
N TYR A 152 2.80 5.79 -25.47
CA TYR A 152 3.50 4.51 -25.59
C TYR A 152 4.91 4.65 -26.17
N GLU A 153 5.13 5.57 -27.10
CA GLU A 153 6.40 5.76 -27.81
C GLU A 153 7.36 6.63 -27.00
N GLN A 154 6.84 7.67 -26.31
CA GLN A 154 7.63 8.69 -25.63
C GLN A 154 7.83 8.42 -24.12
N GLN A 155 7.53 7.22 -23.64
CA GLN A 155 7.73 6.83 -22.25
C GLN A 155 9.20 6.67 -21.85
N GLY A 156 9.46 6.66 -20.53
CA GLY A 156 10.78 6.42 -19.96
C GLY A 156 11.75 7.57 -20.21
N ILE A 157 11.35 8.79 -19.85
CA ILE A 157 12.28 9.91 -19.71
C ILE A 157 12.96 9.85 -18.32
N PRO A 158 14.24 10.25 -18.17
CA PRO A 158 15.00 10.03 -16.93
C PRO A 158 14.40 10.70 -15.67
N GLN A 159 13.59 11.73 -15.86
CA GLN A 159 12.85 12.42 -14.79
C GLN A 159 11.95 11.48 -13.98
N TRP A 160 11.40 10.42 -14.62
CA TRP A 160 10.52 9.44 -13.98
C TRP A 160 11.20 8.11 -13.65
N GLY A 161 12.52 8.03 -13.88
CA GLY A 161 13.33 6.84 -13.62
C GLY A 161 13.99 6.34 -14.89
N SER A 162 15.12 5.67 -14.73
CA SER A 162 15.79 4.90 -15.78
C SER A 162 15.33 3.44 -15.84
N LEU A 163 14.59 2.98 -14.82
CA LEU A 163 13.89 1.70 -14.75
C LEU A 163 12.41 1.91 -14.36
N PRO A 164 11.50 1.00 -14.75
CA PRO A 164 10.10 1.04 -14.34
C PRO A 164 9.92 1.06 -12.82
N PRO A 165 8.78 1.55 -12.29
CA PRO A 165 8.46 1.43 -10.89
C PRO A 165 8.57 -0.01 -10.38
N PHE A 166 9.17 -0.15 -9.21
CA PHE A 166 9.48 -1.46 -8.65
C PHE A 166 8.27 -2.11 -7.96
N CYS A 167 7.29 -1.31 -7.51
CA CYS A 167 6.13 -1.83 -6.79
C CYS A 167 5.21 -2.70 -7.65
N ASP A 168 4.99 -2.36 -8.93
CA ASP A 168 4.05 -3.10 -9.79
C ASP A 168 4.48 -4.55 -10.04
N GLN A 169 5.78 -4.80 -9.95
CA GLN A 169 6.36 -6.14 -10.04
C GLN A 169 5.83 -7.05 -8.91
N PHE A 170 5.70 -6.50 -7.70
CA PHE A 170 5.18 -7.19 -6.52
C PHE A 170 3.65 -7.18 -6.49
N TYR A 171 3.00 -6.10 -6.96
CA TYR A 171 1.55 -6.06 -7.08
C TYR A 171 0.99 -7.05 -8.11
N PHE A 172 1.72 -7.36 -9.17
CA PHE A 172 1.33 -8.43 -10.10
C PHE A 172 1.25 -9.81 -9.41
N ILE A 173 2.13 -10.06 -8.44
CA ILE A 173 2.10 -11.26 -7.61
C ILE A 173 0.90 -11.25 -6.68
N HIS A 174 0.63 -10.10 -6.05
CA HIS A 174 -0.55 -9.89 -5.22
C HIS A 174 -1.85 -10.13 -5.99
N MET A 175 -1.95 -9.65 -7.24
CA MET A 175 -3.10 -9.90 -8.12
C MET A 175 -3.35 -11.40 -8.33
N ALA A 176 -2.29 -12.17 -8.64
CA ALA A 176 -2.41 -13.61 -8.82
C ALA A 176 -2.79 -14.32 -7.52
N TYR A 177 -2.20 -13.90 -6.40
CA TYR A 177 -2.49 -14.44 -5.07
C TYR A 177 -3.95 -14.23 -4.67
N CYS A 178 -4.48 -13.02 -4.79
CA CYS A 178 -5.87 -12.71 -4.49
C CYS A 178 -6.84 -13.51 -5.36
N TYR A 179 -6.59 -13.60 -6.67
CA TYR A 179 -7.42 -14.39 -7.58
C TYR A 179 -7.46 -15.86 -7.19
N VAL A 180 -6.29 -16.48 -6.97
CA VAL A 180 -6.22 -17.90 -6.59
C VAL A 180 -6.80 -18.14 -5.19
N LYS A 181 -6.62 -17.21 -4.25
CA LYS A 181 -7.21 -17.30 -2.91
C LYS A 181 -8.74 -17.26 -2.96
N GLN A 182 -9.31 -16.41 -3.80
CA GLN A 182 -10.76 -16.28 -3.96
C GLN A 182 -11.38 -17.47 -4.69
N THR A 183 -10.79 -17.90 -5.80
CA THR A 183 -11.34 -18.96 -6.66
C THR A 183 -10.98 -20.37 -6.19
N ARG A 184 -9.89 -20.50 -5.43
CA ARG A 184 -9.23 -21.76 -5.11
C ARG A 184 -8.80 -22.58 -6.34
N ASP A 185 -8.66 -21.94 -7.50
CA ASP A 185 -8.24 -22.59 -8.74
C ASP A 185 -6.75 -22.28 -9.06
N PRO A 186 -5.81 -23.20 -8.73
CA PRO A 186 -4.41 -22.99 -9.08
C PRO A 186 -4.12 -23.19 -10.57
N LYS A 187 -5.07 -23.68 -11.40
CA LYS A 187 -4.82 -23.96 -12.82
C LYS A 187 -4.50 -22.71 -13.62
N ILE A 188 -5.00 -21.54 -13.21
CA ILE A 188 -4.66 -20.27 -13.85
C ILE A 188 -3.14 -20.02 -13.87
N LEU A 189 -2.41 -20.49 -12.85
CA LEU A 189 -0.96 -20.33 -12.72
C LEU A 189 -0.20 -21.11 -13.80
N LEU A 190 -0.82 -22.16 -14.34
CA LEU A 190 -0.25 -23.00 -15.41
C LEU A 190 -0.64 -22.51 -16.81
N LYS A 191 -1.53 -21.52 -16.93
CA LYS A 191 -1.92 -20.96 -18.22
C LYS A 191 -0.70 -20.32 -18.89
N GLU A 192 -0.49 -20.63 -20.16
CA GLU A 192 0.52 -19.96 -20.98
C GLU A 192 -0.02 -18.65 -21.56
N ILE A 193 0.80 -17.60 -21.46
CA ILE A 193 0.59 -16.28 -22.05
C ILE A 193 1.87 -15.95 -22.81
N ASN A 194 1.76 -15.70 -24.12
CA ASN A 194 2.88 -15.55 -25.06
C ASN A 194 3.98 -16.62 -24.87
N GLY A 195 3.57 -17.88 -24.69
CA GLY A 195 4.50 -19.02 -24.53
C GLY A 195 5.17 -19.17 -23.15
N ILE A 196 4.82 -18.35 -22.17
CA ILE A 196 5.34 -18.45 -20.79
C ILE A 196 4.18 -18.66 -19.83
N ARG A 197 4.30 -19.64 -18.92
CA ARG A 197 3.27 -19.88 -17.89
C ARG A 197 3.16 -18.71 -16.94
N LEU A 198 1.95 -18.41 -16.47
CA LEU A 198 1.71 -17.32 -15.52
C LEU A 198 2.63 -17.42 -14.29
N ILE A 199 2.81 -18.60 -13.70
CA ILE A 199 3.70 -18.77 -12.55
C ILE A 199 5.15 -18.36 -12.86
N ASP A 200 5.65 -18.65 -14.06
CA ASP A 200 7.02 -18.31 -14.46
C ASP A 200 7.16 -16.80 -14.74
N ARG A 201 6.10 -16.16 -15.25
CA ARG A 201 5.97 -14.69 -15.36
C ARG A 201 6.04 -14.00 -14.00
N LEU A 202 5.31 -14.52 -13.01
CA LEU A 202 5.31 -14.00 -11.63
C LEU A 202 6.70 -14.13 -10.97
N LYS A 203 7.36 -15.28 -11.14
CA LYS A 203 8.73 -15.48 -10.66
C LYS A 203 9.71 -14.52 -11.32
N THR A 204 9.55 -14.26 -12.62
CA THR A 204 10.38 -13.29 -13.34
C THR A 204 10.16 -11.88 -12.79
N ALA A 205 8.91 -11.43 -12.66
CA ALA A 205 8.58 -10.11 -12.10
C ALA A 205 9.19 -9.90 -10.71
N PHE A 206 9.12 -10.91 -9.83
CA PHE A 206 9.71 -10.86 -8.48
C PHE A 206 11.21 -10.48 -8.47
N HIS A 207 11.95 -10.84 -9.51
CA HIS A 207 13.39 -10.62 -9.63
C HIS A 207 13.76 -9.41 -10.51
N VAL A 208 12.79 -8.67 -11.06
CA VAL A 208 13.06 -7.47 -11.86
C VAL A 208 13.70 -6.35 -11.04
N PRO A 209 13.17 -5.97 -9.85
CA PRO A 209 13.81 -4.91 -9.05
C PRO A 209 15.20 -5.34 -8.55
N PRO A 210 16.25 -4.50 -8.73
CA PRO A 210 17.58 -4.78 -8.20
C PRO A 210 17.53 -4.99 -6.68
N SER A 211 18.23 -6.00 -6.19
CA SER A 211 18.21 -6.36 -4.78
C SER A 211 19.56 -6.87 -4.31
N ASN A 212 19.90 -6.58 -3.06
CA ASN A 212 21.12 -7.06 -2.44
C ASN A 212 21.12 -8.60 -2.30
N ASP A 213 22.24 -9.25 -2.62
CA ASP A 213 22.31 -10.71 -2.63
C ASP A 213 22.21 -11.35 -1.23
N SER A 214 22.72 -10.66 -0.21
CA SER A 214 22.79 -11.17 1.16
C SER A 214 21.45 -11.08 1.88
N ASN A 215 20.81 -9.92 1.83
CA ASN A 215 19.62 -9.57 2.61
C ASN A 215 18.34 -9.34 1.77
N HIS A 216 18.44 -9.37 0.44
CA HIS A 216 17.35 -9.18 -0.51
C HIS A 216 16.62 -7.84 -0.47
N ILE A 217 17.14 -6.87 0.27
CA ILE A 217 16.67 -5.48 0.28
C ILE A 217 16.79 -4.92 -1.13
N VAL A 218 15.69 -4.31 -1.60
CA VAL A 218 15.62 -3.68 -2.91
C VAL A 218 16.41 -2.38 -2.85
N TYR A 219 17.20 -2.11 -3.88
CA TYR A 219 18.00 -0.89 -3.95
C TYR A 219 17.96 -0.27 -5.33
N THR A 220 18.39 0.98 -5.39
CA THR A 220 18.61 1.68 -6.64
C THR A 220 19.79 2.65 -6.55
N THR A 221 20.36 2.98 -7.70
CA THR A 221 21.43 3.98 -7.83
C THR A 221 20.92 5.15 -8.66
N GLU A 222 21.67 6.25 -8.71
CA GLU A 222 21.29 7.39 -9.56
C GLU A 222 21.23 6.99 -11.05
N ALA A 223 22.12 6.11 -11.49
CA ALA A 223 22.21 5.66 -12.87
C ALA A 223 21.14 4.62 -13.26
N MET A 224 20.61 3.89 -12.28
CA MET A 224 19.61 2.84 -12.48
C MET A 224 18.35 3.08 -11.63
N ARG A 225 17.96 4.35 -11.49
CA ARG A 225 16.81 4.76 -10.67
C ARG A 225 15.51 4.11 -11.15
N GLY A 226 14.89 3.30 -10.30
CA GLY A 226 13.47 2.98 -10.37
C GLY A 226 12.72 3.66 -9.24
N VAL A 227 11.45 3.98 -9.46
CA VAL A 227 10.58 4.48 -8.37
C VAL A 227 10.36 3.35 -7.37
N ASP A 228 10.48 3.64 -6.06
CA ASP A 228 10.23 2.66 -5.01
C ASP A 228 8.75 2.25 -4.97
N PHE A 229 7.87 3.23 -4.89
CA PHE A 229 6.43 3.06 -4.76
C PHE A 229 5.71 4.18 -5.51
N GLY A 230 4.77 3.88 -6.40
CA GLY A 230 4.26 4.92 -7.30
C GLY A 230 3.34 5.98 -6.69
N PHE A 231 3.10 5.96 -5.38
CA PHE A 231 2.69 7.18 -4.65
C PHE A 231 3.88 8.10 -4.30
N ARG A 232 5.03 7.91 -4.97
CA ARG A 232 6.27 8.70 -4.83
C ARG A 232 7.01 8.88 -6.16
N ASP A 233 6.28 8.80 -7.26
CA ASP A 233 6.81 9.01 -8.61
C ASP A 233 7.55 10.35 -8.76
N ALA A 234 7.08 11.38 -8.08
CA ALA A 234 7.62 12.73 -8.11
C ALA A 234 8.87 12.91 -7.22
N GLN A 235 9.35 11.88 -6.54
CA GLN A 235 10.39 11.94 -5.53
C GLN A 235 11.64 11.24 -6.05
N THR A 236 12.81 11.81 -5.76
CA THR A 236 14.07 11.12 -6.03
C THR A 236 14.55 10.44 -4.76
N ILE A 237 14.28 9.13 -4.67
CA ILE A 237 14.68 8.26 -3.58
C ILE A 237 15.73 7.28 -4.11
N THR A 238 16.89 7.17 -3.45
CA THR A 238 18.00 6.30 -3.90
C THR A 238 18.67 5.54 -2.75
N GLY A 239 19.56 4.60 -3.07
CA GLY A 239 20.16 3.69 -2.09
C GLY A 239 19.29 2.45 -1.89
N ASP A 240 19.35 1.85 -0.71
CA ASP A 240 18.39 0.83 -0.29
C ASP A 240 17.01 1.48 -0.09
N LEU A 241 15.94 0.80 -0.47
CA LEU A 241 14.58 1.34 -0.52
C LEU A 241 13.67 0.59 0.46
N CYS A 242 13.09 1.31 1.43
CA CYS A 242 12.34 0.68 2.52
C CYS A 242 10.99 0.12 2.06
N PHE A 243 10.10 0.98 1.53
CA PHE A 243 8.70 0.62 1.25
C PHE A 243 8.60 -0.59 0.31
N VAL A 244 9.36 -0.57 -0.78
CA VAL A 244 9.34 -1.63 -1.78
C VAL A 244 10.02 -2.93 -1.31
N SER A 245 10.92 -2.85 -0.33
CA SER A 245 11.44 -4.05 0.35
C SER A 245 10.36 -4.72 1.20
N VAL A 246 9.47 -3.94 1.85
CA VAL A 246 8.29 -4.48 2.55
C VAL A 246 7.31 -5.11 1.55
N LEU A 247 7.08 -4.50 0.39
CA LEU A 247 6.28 -5.12 -0.69
C LEU A 247 6.89 -6.44 -1.16
N LYS A 248 8.21 -6.50 -1.32
CA LYS A 248 8.91 -7.73 -1.68
C LYS A 248 8.76 -8.83 -0.62
N TYR A 249 8.79 -8.48 0.66
CA TYR A 249 8.52 -9.40 1.76
C TYR A 249 7.11 -10.01 1.63
N ASN A 250 6.08 -9.18 1.40
CA ASN A 250 4.70 -9.65 1.20
C ASN A 250 4.60 -10.55 -0.04
N ALA A 251 5.13 -10.10 -1.18
CA ALA A 251 5.10 -10.85 -2.43
C ALA A 251 5.86 -12.19 -2.34
N ALA A 252 6.91 -12.27 -1.53
CA ALA A 252 7.63 -13.51 -1.29
C ALA A 252 6.75 -14.55 -0.57
N HIS A 253 5.98 -14.14 0.44
CA HIS A 253 5.00 -15.00 1.09
C HIS A 253 3.88 -15.43 0.14
N GLU A 254 3.36 -14.49 -0.65
CA GLU A 254 2.29 -14.75 -1.62
C GLU A 254 2.73 -15.71 -2.72
N LEU A 255 3.91 -15.50 -3.30
CA LEU A 255 4.48 -16.37 -4.31
C LEU A 255 4.82 -17.75 -3.74
N ALA A 256 5.30 -17.83 -2.49
CA ALA A 256 5.49 -19.11 -1.80
C ALA A 256 4.16 -19.86 -1.64
N ALA A 257 3.08 -19.17 -1.26
CA ALA A 257 1.75 -19.78 -1.13
C ALA A 257 1.23 -20.30 -2.48
N LEU A 258 1.38 -19.53 -3.57
CA LEU A 258 1.04 -19.97 -4.92
C LEU A 258 1.83 -21.21 -5.34
N LEU A 259 3.13 -21.24 -5.07
CA LEU A 259 4.02 -22.37 -5.37
C LEU A 259 3.68 -23.62 -4.54
N GLN A 260 3.28 -23.46 -3.28
CA GLN A 260 2.80 -24.56 -2.44
C GLN A 260 1.53 -25.19 -3.00
N MET A 261 0.59 -24.39 -3.52
CA MET A 261 -0.61 -24.90 -4.19
C MET A 261 -0.28 -25.71 -5.45
N LEU A 262 0.81 -25.35 -6.14
CA LEU A 262 1.36 -26.13 -7.26
C LEU A 262 2.27 -27.30 -6.82
N LYS A 263 2.45 -27.52 -5.51
CA LYS A 263 3.38 -28.52 -4.94
C LYS A 263 4.81 -28.37 -5.46
N SER A 264 5.25 -27.13 -5.70
CA SER A 264 6.61 -26.82 -6.13
C SER A 264 7.57 -26.72 -4.95
N ASN A 265 8.74 -27.36 -5.07
CA ASN A 265 9.79 -27.30 -4.05
C ASN A 265 10.45 -25.90 -3.91
N ASN A 266 10.16 -24.97 -4.84
CA ASN A 266 10.74 -23.63 -4.84
C ASN A 266 10.11 -22.69 -3.80
N ALA A 267 8.99 -23.06 -3.16
CA ALA A 267 8.31 -22.19 -2.20
C ALA A 267 9.21 -21.76 -1.03
N ASN A 268 10.04 -22.68 -0.51
CA ASN A 268 10.93 -22.41 0.61
C ASN A 268 11.97 -21.33 0.31
N GLN A 269 12.41 -21.20 -0.95
CA GLN A 269 13.35 -20.16 -1.35
C GLN A 269 12.77 -18.76 -1.09
N TYR A 270 11.50 -18.55 -1.44
CA TYR A 270 10.84 -17.26 -1.24
C TYR A 270 10.58 -16.99 0.23
N LEU A 271 10.24 -18.01 1.03
CA LEU A 271 10.15 -17.85 2.49
C LEU A 271 11.50 -17.46 3.13
N CYS A 272 12.61 -18.04 2.66
CA CYS A 272 13.94 -17.61 3.10
C CYS A 272 14.27 -16.17 2.69
N ILE A 273 13.82 -15.73 1.51
CA ILE A 273 13.96 -14.33 1.08
C ILE A 273 13.17 -13.41 2.01
N ALA A 274 11.91 -13.74 2.32
CA ALA A 274 11.07 -12.96 3.22
C ALA A 274 11.72 -12.82 4.61
N GLU A 275 12.23 -13.92 5.17
CA GLU A 275 12.88 -13.93 6.47
C GLU A 275 14.14 -13.04 6.50
N LYS A 276 14.98 -13.10 5.47
CA LYS A 276 16.17 -12.24 5.37
C LYS A 276 15.83 -10.75 5.30
N ILE A 277 14.78 -10.39 4.55
CA ILE A 277 14.30 -9.00 4.48
C ILE A 277 13.82 -8.57 5.87
N LYS A 278 13.00 -9.39 6.52
CA LYS A 278 12.47 -9.14 7.86
C LYS A 278 13.58 -8.88 8.88
N GLN A 279 14.60 -9.73 8.90
CA GLN A 279 15.76 -9.60 9.80
C GLN A 279 16.60 -8.34 9.56
N SER A 280 16.52 -7.75 8.36
CA SER A 280 17.40 -6.64 7.96
C SER A 280 16.71 -5.28 8.02
N ILE A 281 15.37 -5.24 7.92
CA ILE A 281 14.62 -4.01 7.68
C ILE A 281 14.82 -2.96 8.78
N SER A 282 14.77 -3.37 10.06
CA SER A 282 14.94 -2.47 11.19
C SER A 282 16.36 -1.96 11.29
N GLY A 283 17.36 -2.83 11.18
CA GLY A 283 18.77 -2.48 11.28
C GLY A 283 19.27 -1.52 10.19
N ILE A 284 18.62 -1.51 9.02
CA ILE A 284 18.98 -0.64 7.90
C ILE A 284 18.23 0.70 7.96
N PHE A 285 16.92 0.66 8.25
CA PHE A 285 16.06 1.82 8.04
C PHE A 285 15.58 2.49 9.33
N MET A 286 15.58 1.82 10.49
CA MET A 286 14.98 2.39 11.70
C MET A 286 15.87 3.49 12.31
N ASP A 287 15.28 4.66 12.53
CA ASP A 287 15.91 5.74 13.28
C ASP A 287 15.79 5.53 14.81
N GLU A 288 16.41 6.42 15.59
CA GLU A 288 16.41 6.31 17.06
C GLU A 288 15.01 6.39 17.68
N ARG A 289 14.08 7.09 17.02
CA ARG A 289 12.70 7.32 17.45
C ARG A 289 11.82 6.10 17.18
N GLY A 290 12.17 5.29 16.17
CA GLY A 290 11.42 4.12 15.72
C GLY A 290 10.77 4.28 14.35
N MET A 291 11.01 5.38 13.64
CA MET A 291 10.53 5.57 12.27
C MET A 291 11.45 4.83 11.30
N LEU A 292 10.89 4.17 10.30
CA LEU A 292 11.67 3.70 9.16
C LEU A 292 11.95 4.87 8.23
N LEU A 293 13.21 5.05 7.87
CA LEU A 293 13.65 5.99 6.83
C LEU A 293 13.25 5.44 5.45
N ALA A 294 12.85 6.30 4.52
CA ALA A 294 12.44 5.88 3.18
C ALA A 294 13.57 5.17 2.42
N SER A 295 14.82 5.57 2.67
CA SER A 295 15.99 5.04 1.98
C SER A 295 17.30 5.17 2.75
N THR A 296 18.41 4.66 2.18
CA THR A 296 19.78 4.91 2.68
C THR A 296 20.55 5.99 1.90
N GLY A 297 20.06 6.42 0.74
CA GLY A 297 20.68 7.44 -0.12
C GLY A 297 19.92 8.77 -0.10
N LYS A 298 19.54 9.28 -1.27
CA LYS A 298 18.74 10.51 -1.41
C LYS A 298 17.34 10.30 -0.85
N SER A 299 16.79 11.36 -0.27
CA SER A 299 15.51 11.39 0.42
C SER A 299 15.44 10.38 1.58
N ARG A 300 16.55 10.23 2.33
CA ARG A 300 16.66 9.43 3.58
C ARG A 300 15.90 10.09 4.74
N GLN A 301 14.62 10.37 4.54
CA GLN A 301 13.76 11.01 5.53
C GLN A 301 12.87 9.98 6.23
N PRO A 302 12.50 10.22 7.50
CA PRO A 302 11.56 9.39 8.26
C PRO A 302 10.19 9.33 7.60
N ASP A 303 9.76 8.12 7.28
CA ASP A 303 8.65 7.89 6.35
C ASP A 303 7.46 7.25 7.06
N VAL A 304 6.37 8.02 7.16
CA VAL A 304 5.15 7.60 7.84
C VAL A 304 4.55 6.37 7.18
N TRP A 305 4.50 6.35 5.85
CA TRP A 305 3.79 5.32 5.10
C TRP A 305 4.59 4.01 5.15
N ALA A 306 5.92 4.07 4.97
CA ALA A 306 6.76 2.88 5.10
C ALA A 306 6.71 2.31 6.51
N THR A 307 6.77 3.17 7.54
CA THR A 307 6.68 2.75 8.94
C THR A 307 5.35 2.08 9.24
N ALA A 308 4.23 2.71 8.89
CA ALA A 308 2.90 2.17 9.13
C ALA A 308 2.62 0.90 8.32
N PHE A 309 3.06 0.84 7.06
CA PHE A 309 2.90 -0.33 6.22
C PHE A 309 3.75 -1.51 6.69
N ALA A 310 4.96 -1.27 7.21
CA ALA A 310 5.79 -2.29 7.84
C ALA A 310 5.11 -2.89 9.08
N VAL A 311 4.54 -2.05 9.94
CA VAL A 311 3.72 -2.52 11.08
C VAL A 311 2.53 -3.34 10.59
N TYR A 312 1.76 -2.82 9.64
CA TYR A 312 0.56 -3.49 9.11
C TYR A 312 0.86 -4.82 8.40
N SER A 313 2.01 -4.92 7.74
CA SER A 313 2.49 -6.13 7.05
C SER A 313 3.06 -7.16 8.02
N GLY A 314 3.24 -6.82 9.30
CA GLY A 314 3.77 -7.73 10.32
C GLY A 314 5.27 -8.02 10.17
N ILE A 315 6.02 -7.11 9.54
CA ILE A 315 7.48 -7.28 9.38
C ILE A 315 8.25 -6.82 10.63
N LEU A 316 7.72 -5.87 11.40
CA LEU A 316 8.32 -5.39 12.65
C LEU A 316 7.79 -6.19 13.85
N GLU A 317 8.68 -6.51 14.79
CA GLU A 317 8.34 -7.28 16.00
C GLU A 317 8.97 -6.67 17.26
N GLY A 318 8.51 -7.14 18.43
CA GLY A 318 9.10 -6.80 19.73
C GLY A 318 9.26 -5.28 19.97
N ASN A 319 10.49 -4.87 20.31
CA ASN A 319 10.79 -3.47 20.64
C ASN A 319 10.70 -2.53 19.45
N GLU A 320 11.03 -3.00 18.24
CA GLU A 320 11.00 -2.21 17.01
C GLU A 320 9.56 -1.84 16.64
N LEU A 321 8.66 -2.83 16.71
CA LEU A 321 7.22 -2.63 16.57
C LEU A 321 6.70 -1.59 17.59
N LYS A 322 7.04 -1.77 18.87
CA LYS A 322 6.58 -0.87 19.93
C LYS A 322 7.05 0.57 19.71
N LYS A 323 8.30 0.77 19.31
CA LYS A 323 8.83 2.10 19.00
C LYS A 323 8.09 2.75 17.82
N ALA A 324 7.90 2.00 16.72
CA ALA A 324 7.17 2.47 15.54
C ALA A 324 5.74 2.90 15.87
N CYS A 325 4.99 2.09 16.62
CA CYS A 325 3.63 2.44 17.04
C CYS A 325 3.61 3.68 17.95
N LYS A 326 4.54 3.75 18.91
CA LYS A 326 4.64 4.87 19.84
C LYS A 326 4.95 6.20 19.16
N VAL A 327 5.88 6.22 18.21
CA VAL A 327 6.23 7.45 17.49
C VAL A 327 5.07 7.93 16.61
N LEU A 328 4.35 7.04 15.93
CA LEU A 328 3.17 7.39 15.14
C LEU A 328 2.02 7.92 16.02
N ALA A 329 1.73 7.27 17.15
CA ALA A 329 0.73 7.75 18.10
C ALA A 329 1.08 9.11 18.69
N GLY A 330 2.37 9.33 19.03
CA GLY A 330 2.87 10.62 19.49
C GLY A 330 2.76 11.72 18.43
N ALA A 331 3.08 11.40 17.18
CA ALA A 331 3.02 12.34 16.06
C ALA A 331 1.58 12.79 15.74
N TYR A 332 0.61 11.88 15.85
CA TYR A 332 -0.83 12.20 15.77
C TYR A 332 -1.23 13.18 16.86
N LYS A 333 -0.94 12.88 18.14
CA LYS A 333 -1.25 13.77 19.27
C LYS A 333 -0.60 15.14 19.16
N ALA A 334 0.59 15.21 18.55
CA ALA A 334 1.30 16.46 18.31
C ALA A 334 0.73 17.27 17.12
N GLY A 335 -0.23 16.75 16.37
CA GLY A 335 -0.82 17.41 15.20
C GLY A 335 0.12 17.49 13.99
N THR A 336 1.14 16.63 13.94
CA THR A 336 2.20 16.68 12.90
C THR A 336 1.99 15.68 11.77
N LEU A 337 1.08 14.72 11.96
CA LEU A 337 0.88 13.54 11.12
C LEU A 337 -0.28 13.69 10.10
N SER A 338 -1.42 14.17 10.56
CA SER A 338 -2.68 14.14 9.82
C SER A 338 -3.33 15.52 9.65
N TYR A 339 -4.30 15.58 8.73
CA TYR A 339 -5.24 16.68 8.56
C TYR A 339 -6.57 16.09 8.08
N GLU A 340 -7.66 16.37 8.80
CA GLU A 340 -9.00 15.83 8.50
C GLU A 340 -8.96 14.30 8.32
N GLY A 341 -8.29 13.61 9.24
CA GLY A 341 -8.11 12.16 9.17
C GLY A 341 -7.20 11.62 8.06
N ASN A 342 -6.76 12.46 7.12
CA ASN A 342 -5.89 12.05 6.01
C ASN A 342 -4.41 12.23 6.38
N ILE A 343 -3.53 11.42 5.80
CA ILE A 343 -2.15 11.21 6.29
C ILE A 343 -1.12 11.80 5.35
N ARG A 344 -0.12 12.45 5.93
CA ARG A 344 1.05 12.97 5.20
C ARG A 344 2.14 11.90 5.04
N HIS A 345 2.90 11.95 3.95
CA HIS A 345 4.06 11.07 3.73
C HIS A 345 5.15 11.21 4.80
N LEU A 346 5.39 12.46 5.20
CA LEU A 346 6.38 12.87 6.20
C LEU A 346 5.67 13.64 7.31
N LEU A 347 6.17 13.53 8.54
CA LEU A 347 5.74 14.45 9.60
C LEU A 347 6.06 15.89 9.20
N THR A 348 5.21 16.84 9.58
CA THR A 348 5.46 18.28 9.30
C THR A 348 6.74 18.80 9.95
N THR A 349 7.26 18.13 10.98
CA THR A 349 8.54 18.43 11.62
C THR A 349 9.75 17.86 10.87
N ASP A 350 9.52 16.96 9.93
CA ASP A 350 10.58 16.20 9.24
C ASP A 350 10.70 16.64 7.76
N ASP A 351 10.15 17.81 7.42
CA ASP A 351 10.37 18.48 6.14
C ASP A 351 11.85 18.75 5.93
N PHE A 352 12.33 18.58 4.69
CA PHE A 352 13.73 18.81 4.35
C PHE A 352 14.13 20.27 4.58
N ASN A 353 13.25 21.22 4.24
CA ASN A 353 13.36 22.64 4.63
C ASN A 353 12.03 23.39 4.38
N ASP A 354 12.04 24.70 4.54
CA ASP A 354 10.87 25.56 4.33
C ASP A 354 10.27 25.49 2.91
N LYS A 355 11.07 25.12 1.90
CA LYS A 355 10.69 25.14 0.48
C LYS A 355 10.25 23.79 -0.07
N THR A 356 10.57 22.67 0.58
CA THR A 356 10.18 21.32 0.12
C THR A 356 10.01 20.35 1.29
N ALA A 357 9.07 19.41 1.18
CA ALA A 357 8.88 18.37 2.21
C ALA A 357 9.94 17.27 2.04
N TRP A 358 10.06 16.68 0.84
CA TRP A 358 11.14 15.76 0.49
C TRP A 358 12.39 16.51 0.02
N GLU A 359 13.57 15.90 0.20
CA GLU A 359 14.86 16.43 -0.27
C GLU A 359 14.81 16.85 -1.75
N ILE A 360 14.25 15.98 -2.60
CA ILE A 360 14.14 16.22 -4.04
C ILE A 360 12.74 15.80 -4.50
N SER A 361 11.97 16.76 -5.01
CA SER A 361 10.65 16.51 -5.57
C SER A 361 10.35 17.36 -6.80
N LEU A 362 9.56 16.80 -7.72
CA LEU A 362 8.97 17.48 -8.87
C LEU A 362 7.71 18.27 -8.50
N SER A 363 7.09 17.94 -7.37
CA SER A 363 5.88 18.60 -6.88
C SER A 363 6.23 19.73 -5.92
N ALA A 364 5.42 20.79 -5.95
CA ALA A 364 5.56 21.89 -4.99
C ALA A 364 5.33 21.38 -3.55
N LYS A 365 5.89 22.08 -2.56
CA LYS A 365 5.69 21.73 -1.16
C LYS A 365 4.19 21.74 -0.81
N ASN A 366 3.77 20.74 -0.04
CA ASN A 366 2.40 20.49 0.40
C ASN A 366 1.41 20.25 -0.75
N THR A 367 1.88 19.83 -1.93
CA THR A 367 1.03 19.33 -3.01
C THR A 367 1.45 17.91 -3.39
N TYR A 368 0.46 17.13 -3.84
CA TYR A 368 0.66 15.76 -4.29
C TYR A 368 1.52 14.92 -3.33
N GLN A 369 2.53 14.24 -3.83
CA GLN A 369 3.40 13.35 -3.06
C GLN A 369 4.42 14.13 -2.19
N ASN A 370 4.52 15.46 -2.34
CA ASN A 370 5.44 16.33 -1.60
C ASN A 370 4.79 17.03 -0.39
N GLY A 371 4.06 16.25 0.41
CA GLY A 371 3.53 16.69 1.70
C GLY A 371 2.05 17.07 1.71
N ALA A 372 1.26 16.70 0.70
CA ALA A 372 -0.20 16.67 0.83
C ALA A 372 -0.66 15.48 1.71
N TYR A 373 -1.95 15.48 2.06
CA TYR A 373 -2.59 14.47 2.90
C TYR A 373 -3.43 13.51 2.05
N TRP A 374 -3.34 12.22 2.35
CA TRP A 374 -3.91 11.13 1.56
C TRP A 374 -4.73 10.17 2.42
N GLY A 375 -5.81 9.64 1.87
CA GLY A 375 -6.64 8.62 2.53
C GLY A 375 -6.02 7.22 2.45
N THR A 376 -5.25 6.94 1.39
CA THR A 376 -4.66 5.63 1.08
C THR A 376 -3.94 4.95 2.26
N PRO A 377 -3.00 5.60 2.98
CA PRO A 377 -2.26 4.95 4.07
C PRO A 377 -3.02 4.94 5.41
N LEU A 378 -4.18 5.61 5.51
CA LEU A 378 -4.85 5.85 6.78
C LEU A 378 -5.10 4.56 7.55
N GLY A 379 -5.59 3.53 6.87
CA GLY A 379 -5.87 2.25 7.47
C GLY A 379 -4.65 1.64 8.18
N TRP A 380 -3.47 1.74 7.56
CA TRP A 380 -2.21 1.24 8.14
C TRP A 380 -1.77 2.08 9.34
N VAL A 381 -1.93 3.40 9.25
CA VAL A 381 -1.59 4.32 10.35
C VAL A 381 -2.52 4.10 11.54
N CYS A 382 -3.83 4.04 11.34
CA CYS A 382 -4.79 3.71 12.40
C CYS A 382 -4.48 2.35 13.02
N TYR A 383 -4.14 1.35 12.21
CA TYR A 383 -3.74 0.04 12.74
C TYR A 383 -2.52 0.14 13.64
N ALA A 384 -1.47 0.85 13.22
CA ALA A 384 -0.26 1.03 14.02
C ALA A 384 -0.51 1.84 15.30
N ILE A 385 -1.26 2.95 15.22
CA ILE A 385 -1.63 3.76 16.38
C ILE A 385 -2.47 2.94 17.37
N ASN A 386 -3.41 2.12 16.89
CA ASN A 386 -4.28 1.31 17.76
C ASN A 386 -3.49 0.30 18.62
N LEU A 387 -2.32 -0.17 18.15
CA LEU A 387 -1.47 -1.06 18.93
C LEU A 387 -0.83 -0.37 20.15
N GLU A 388 -0.77 0.96 20.18
CA GLU A 388 -0.26 1.76 21.30
C GLU A 388 -1.38 2.52 22.04
N ASP A 389 -2.30 3.13 21.31
CA ASP A 389 -3.36 4.00 21.81
C ASP A 389 -4.64 3.90 20.95
N THR A 390 -5.57 3.08 21.42
CA THR A 390 -6.88 2.88 20.79
C THR A 390 -7.73 4.15 20.73
N TYR A 391 -7.62 5.06 21.70
CA TYR A 391 -8.40 6.30 21.69
C TYR A 391 -7.96 7.20 20.54
N SER A 392 -6.65 7.42 20.40
CA SER A 392 -6.09 8.20 19.29
C SER A 392 -6.42 7.59 17.93
N ALA A 393 -6.37 6.25 17.81
CA ALA A 393 -6.74 5.58 16.56
C ALA A 393 -8.22 5.78 16.22
N SER A 394 -9.10 5.76 17.24
CA SER A 394 -10.54 5.97 17.05
C SER A 394 -10.86 7.40 16.64
N GLN A 395 -10.21 8.40 17.26
CA GLN A 395 -10.33 9.80 16.86
C GLN A 395 -9.85 10.03 15.42
N LEU A 396 -8.70 9.46 15.04
CA LEU A 396 -8.19 9.58 13.67
C LEU A 396 -9.16 8.96 12.65
N ALA A 397 -9.77 7.81 12.97
CA ALA A 397 -10.78 7.18 12.12
C ALA A 397 -12.05 8.03 12.03
N GLU A 398 -12.52 8.61 13.13
CA GLU A 398 -13.67 9.51 13.18
C GLU A 398 -13.45 10.78 12.34
N GLU A 399 -12.30 11.43 12.46
CA GLU A 399 -11.92 12.61 11.64
C GLU A 399 -12.02 12.30 10.14
N TYR A 400 -11.51 11.14 9.72
CA TYR A 400 -11.54 10.72 8.33
C TYR A 400 -12.97 10.43 7.83
N ILE A 401 -13.77 9.72 8.62
CA ILE A 401 -15.16 9.43 8.24
C ILE A 401 -15.97 10.71 8.16
N ASN A 402 -15.74 11.67 9.05
CA ASN A 402 -16.37 12.98 9.01
C ASN A 402 -16.00 13.76 7.75
N GLU A 403 -14.72 13.77 7.35
CA GLU A 403 -14.28 14.39 6.08
C GLU A 403 -15.00 13.76 4.88
N LEU A 404 -15.01 12.42 4.80
CA LEU A 404 -15.73 11.71 3.72
C LEU A 404 -17.23 12.04 3.71
N ARG A 405 -17.87 12.13 4.88
CA ARG A 405 -19.30 12.46 4.98
C ARG A 405 -19.55 13.90 4.60
N GLU A 406 -18.68 14.83 4.97
CA GLU A 406 -18.80 16.25 4.63
C GLU A 406 -18.69 16.44 3.12
N ASN A 407 -17.66 15.85 2.51
CA ASN A 407 -17.30 16.02 1.12
C ASN A 407 -17.79 14.91 0.17
N ASP A 408 -18.74 14.08 0.62
CA ASP A 408 -19.23 12.89 -0.08
C ASP A 408 -19.68 13.19 -1.51
N PHE A 409 -18.99 12.62 -2.50
CA PHE A 409 -19.28 12.84 -3.93
C PHE A 409 -20.71 12.48 -4.35
N ARG A 410 -21.42 11.65 -3.56
CA ARG A 410 -22.81 11.24 -3.82
C ARG A 410 -23.81 12.36 -3.56
N LYS A 411 -23.40 13.44 -2.90
CA LYS A 411 -24.21 14.65 -2.70
C LYS A 411 -24.33 15.53 -3.97
N GLY A 412 -23.48 15.30 -4.98
CA GLY A 412 -23.52 16.01 -6.26
C GLY A 412 -22.15 16.50 -6.73
N ASP A 413 -22.12 17.18 -7.87
CA ASP A 413 -20.89 17.54 -8.59
C ASP A 413 -19.98 18.53 -7.84
N ALA A 414 -20.53 19.28 -6.89
CA ALA A 414 -19.76 20.20 -6.02
C ALA A 414 -18.88 19.46 -4.99
N PHE A 415 -19.12 18.16 -4.79
CA PHE A 415 -18.43 17.32 -3.82
C PHE A 415 -17.54 16.29 -4.54
N GLY A 416 -16.44 15.89 -3.91
CA GLY A 416 -15.41 15.09 -4.57
C GLY A 416 -14.72 14.05 -3.71
N ALA A 417 -15.01 13.96 -2.41
CA ALA A 417 -14.40 12.94 -1.56
C ALA A 417 -14.92 11.54 -1.93
N PRO A 418 -14.05 10.51 -1.87
CA PRO A 418 -12.64 10.61 -1.48
C PRO A 418 -11.76 11.29 -2.53
N TYR A 419 -10.90 12.21 -2.12
CA TYR A 419 -9.86 12.77 -2.99
C TYR A 419 -8.63 11.87 -3.01
N GLU A 420 -7.83 11.96 -4.06
CA GLU A 420 -6.50 11.32 -4.09
C GLU A 420 -5.62 11.93 -3.00
N CYS A 421 -5.52 13.26 -2.99
CA CYS A 421 -4.88 14.00 -1.90
C CYS A 421 -5.35 15.44 -1.84
N PHE A 422 -5.12 16.09 -0.71
CA PHE A 422 -5.45 17.50 -0.51
C PHE A 422 -4.55 18.18 0.52
N ASN A 423 -4.68 19.50 0.67
CA ASN A 423 -3.94 20.26 1.67
C ASN A 423 -4.78 21.33 2.38
N LYS A 424 -4.20 21.91 3.43
CA LYS A 424 -4.82 22.94 4.28
C LYS A 424 -5.11 24.27 3.57
N SER A 425 -4.60 24.46 2.36
CA SER A 425 -4.73 25.70 1.58
C SER A 425 -5.78 25.60 0.47
N GLY A 426 -6.60 24.53 0.46
CA GLY A 426 -7.68 24.34 -0.50
C GLY A 426 -7.27 23.67 -1.82
N TYR A 427 -6.08 23.08 -1.90
CA TYR A 427 -5.72 22.21 -3.01
C TYR A 427 -6.37 20.84 -2.84
N ASN A 428 -7.05 20.35 -3.88
CA ASN A 428 -7.60 19.00 -3.96
C ASN A 428 -7.16 18.38 -5.28
N GLN A 429 -6.70 17.12 -5.23
CA GLN A 429 -6.30 16.35 -6.40
C GLN A 429 -7.28 15.20 -6.61
N ASN A 430 -7.71 15.01 -7.86
CA ASN A 430 -8.47 13.86 -8.37
C ASN A 430 -9.60 13.37 -7.43
N PRO A 431 -10.86 13.79 -7.67
CA PRO A 431 -11.99 13.34 -6.86
C PRO A 431 -12.37 11.88 -7.16
N VAL A 432 -13.11 11.27 -6.23
CA VAL A 432 -13.63 9.89 -6.34
C VAL A 432 -12.50 8.87 -6.51
N TYR A 433 -11.46 8.98 -5.69
CA TYR A 433 -10.25 8.15 -5.75
C TYR A 433 -10.39 6.85 -4.97
N LEU A 434 -10.10 5.72 -5.62
CA LEU A 434 -10.41 4.39 -5.10
C LEU A 434 -9.55 3.96 -3.92
N THR A 435 -8.23 4.11 -4.01
CA THR A 435 -7.34 3.62 -2.94
C THR A 435 -7.54 4.38 -1.63
N SER A 436 -8.00 5.64 -1.72
CA SER A 436 -8.35 6.45 -0.56
C SER A 436 -9.46 5.83 0.29
N VAL A 437 -10.36 5.00 -0.26
CA VAL A 437 -11.40 4.29 0.52
C VAL A 437 -11.16 2.78 0.62
N ALA A 438 -10.61 2.16 -0.42
CA ALA A 438 -10.36 0.73 -0.46
C ALA A 438 -9.32 0.29 0.59
N CYS A 439 -8.19 1.00 0.69
CA CYS A 439 -7.13 0.64 1.63
C CYS A 439 -7.54 0.84 3.10
N PRO A 440 -8.22 1.94 3.48
CA PRO A 440 -8.82 2.05 4.82
C PRO A 440 -9.83 0.95 5.13
N LEU A 441 -10.73 0.61 4.21
CA LEU A 441 -11.71 -0.47 4.41
C LEU A 441 -11.02 -1.81 4.71
N ILE A 442 -10.00 -2.16 3.91
CA ILE A 442 -9.21 -3.40 4.08
C ILE A 442 -8.56 -3.44 5.47
N ALA A 443 -7.95 -2.33 5.91
CA ALA A 443 -7.30 -2.27 7.20
C ALA A 443 -8.30 -2.28 8.38
N PHE A 444 -9.39 -1.53 8.30
CA PHE A 444 -10.40 -1.45 9.35
C PHE A 444 -11.10 -2.78 9.60
N ARG A 445 -11.22 -3.67 8.60
CA ARG A 445 -11.67 -5.06 8.83
C ARG A 445 -10.81 -5.84 9.83
N LYS A 446 -9.54 -5.48 10.00
CA LYS A 446 -8.68 -6.07 11.05
C LYS A 446 -8.92 -5.46 12.44
N LEU A 447 -9.64 -4.35 12.54
CA LEU A 447 -9.89 -3.57 13.77
C LEU A 447 -11.33 -3.68 14.31
N VAL A 448 -12.30 -4.14 13.51
CA VAL A 448 -13.71 -4.32 13.89
C VAL A 448 -13.97 -5.71 14.48
N ARG A 449 -13.05 -6.24 15.30
CA ARG A 449 -13.20 -7.57 15.91
C ARG A 449 -13.95 -7.54 17.22
#